data_AF-A8C4Y1-F1
#
_entry.id   AF-A8C4Y1-F1
#
_cell.length_a   1.000
_cell.length_b   1.000
_cell.length_c   1.000
_cell.angle_alpha   90.00
_cell.angle_beta   90.00
_cell.angle_gamma   90.00
#
_symmetry.space_group_name_H-M   'P 1'
#
loop_
_entity.id
_entity.type
_entity.pdbx_description
1 polymer ?
#
loop_
_entity_poly.entity_id
_entity_poly.type
_entity_poly.pdbx_seq_one_letter_code
_entity_poly.pdbx_strand_id
1 'polypeptide(L)'
;TRDIPNVGEEALRNLDERGIIRIGAEINAGDILVGKVTPKGVTELTAEERLLHAIFGEKAREVRDTSLRVPHGSDGIIVDVKVFTRENGDELPPGVNQLVRVYIAQKRKISEGDKMAGRHGNKGVVARILPEEDMPFLPDGTPVQVVLNPLGVPSRMNIGQVLEVHIGMAALRLGIHVATPVFDGAREYDVFDTMEEAGMQRNGKTVLYDGRTGERFEREVTVGVMHMIKLA
;
A
#
# COMPACT_ATOMS: atom_id res chain seq x y z
N THR A 1 -25.01 -19.25 4.87
CA THR A 1 -26.40 -18.79 4.98
C THR A 1 -26.39 -17.33 5.38
N ARG A 2 -27.39 -16.56 4.92
CA ARG A 2 -27.56 -15.15 5.29
C ARG A 2 -28.20 -14.95 6.67
N ASP A 3 -28.88 -15.96 7.20
CA ASP A 3 -29.48 -15.90 8.54
C ASP A 3 -28.41 -16.09 9.63
N ILE A 4 -27.83 -14.98 10.08
CA ILE A 4 -26.75 -14.94 11.07
C ILE A 4 -27.32 -14.36 12.38
N PRO A 5 -27.13 -15.02 13.53
CA PRO A 5 -27.66 -14.53 14.81
C PRO A 5 -26.99 -13.22 15.23
N ASN A 6 -27.75 -12.30 15.83
CA ASN A 6 -27.26 -11.05 16.44
C ASN A 6 -26.54 -10.10 15.48
N VAL A 7 -26.86 -10.16 14.18
CA VAL A 7 -26.30 -9.27 13.15
C VAL A 7 -27.42 -8.40 12.57
N GLY A 8 -27.20 -7.08 12.53
CA GLY A 8 -28.16 -6.13 11.97
C GLY A 8 -28.24 -6.19 10.44
N GLU A 9 -29.34 -5.66 9.87
CA GLU A 9 -29.57 -5.68 8.41
C GLU A 9 -28.47 -4.96 7.60
N GLU A 10 -27.85 -3.94 8.18
CA GLU A 10 -26.78 -3.17 7.54
C GLU A 10 -25.57 -4.04 7.19
N ALA A 11 -25.16 -4.93 8.10
CA ALA A 11 -24.04 -5.85 7.88
C ALA A 11 -24.38 -6.98 6.89
N LEU A 12 -25.67 -7.24 6.65
CA LEU A 12 -26.16 -8.23 5.69
C LEU A 12 -26.42 -7.63 4.30
N ARG A 13 -26.28 -6.32 4.13
CA ARG A 13 -26.65 -5.59 2.90
C ARG A 13 -25.89 -6.07 1.66
N ASN A 14 -24.62 -6.43 1.82
CA ASN A 14 -23.76 -6.86 0.73
C ASN A 14 -23.73 -8.38 0.51
N LEU A 15 -24.46 -9.15 1.34
CA LEU A 15 -24.55 -10.61 1.22
C LEU A 15 -25.70 -11.01 0.31
N ASP A 16 -25.45 -12.00 -0.55
CA ASP A 16 -26.48 -12.68 -1.33
C ASP A 16 -27.37 -13.59 -0.45
N GLU A 17 -28.36 -14.24 -1.06
CA GLU A 17 -29.27 -15.16 -0.38
C GLU A 17 -28.56 -16.35 0.28
N ARG A 18 -27.39 -16.75 -0.25
CA ARG A 18 -26.55 -17.83 0.29
C ARG A 18 -25.70 -17.35 1.47
N GLY A 19 -25.64 -16.04 1.71
CA GLY A 19 -24.80 -15.39 2.71
C GLY A 19 -23.37 -15.16 2.23
N ILE A 20 -23.12 -15.05 0.93
CA ILE A 20 -21.82 -14.80 0.34
C ILE A 20 -21.78 -13.36 -0.17
N ILE A 21 -20.67 -12.66 0.05
CA ILE A 21 -20.52 -11.28 -0.38
C ILE A 21 -20.52 -11.16 -1.92
N ARG A 22 -21.18 -10.11 -2.43
CA ARG A 22 -21.21 -9.83 -3.88
C ARG A 22 -19.88 -9.29 -4.40
N ILE A 23 -19.55 -9.63 -5.64
CA ILE A 23 -18.40 -9.05 -6.37
C ILE A 23 -18.66 -7.55 -6.59
N GLY A 24 -17.62 -6.73 -6.44
CA GLY A 24 -17.68 -5.27 -6.54
C GLY A 24 -18.17 -4.58 -5.26
N ALA A 25 -18.43 -5.31 -4.17
CA ALA A 25 -18.69 -4.69 -2.88
C ALA A 25 -17.43 -4.03 -2.31
N GLU A 26 -17.56 -2.78 -1.86
CA GLU A 26 -16.59 -2.14 -0.98
C GLU A 26 -16.75 -2.69 0.43
N ILE A 27 -15.63 -2.98 1.08
CA ILE A 27 -15.57 -3.60 2.40
C ILE A 27 -14.63 -2.85 3.34
N ASN A 28 -14.98 -2.87 4.62
CA ASN A 28 -14.19 -2.37 5.72
C ASN A 28 -13.87 -3.49 6.72
N ALA A 29 -12.97 -3.21 7.64
CA ALA A 29 -12.61 -4.12 8.71
C ALA A 29 -13.84 -4.55 9.52
N GLY A 30 -14.03 -5.87 9.69
CA GLY A 30 -15.15 -6.45 10.45
C GLY A 30 -16.40 -6.82 9.62
N ASP A 31 -16.48 -6.39 8.37
CA ASP A 31 -17.57 -6.76 7.46
C ASP A 31 -17.60 -8.29 7.23
N ILE A 32 -18.81 -8.82 7.01
CA ILE A 32 -19.01 -10.25 6.79
C ILE A 32 -18.78 -10.56 5.31
N LEU A 33 -17.82 -11.45 5.04
CA LEU A 33 -17.52 -11.94 3.69
C LEU A 33 -18.34 -13.18 3.36
N VAL A 34 -18.44 -14.11 4.31
CA VAL A 34 -19.18 -15.36 4.15
C VAL A 34 -19.89 -15.70 5.46
N GLY A 35 -21.21 -15.66 5.43
CA GLY A 35 -22.11 -16.05 6.50
C GLY A 35 -22.04 -17.55 6.77
N LYS A 36 -21.53 -17.90 7.95
CA LYS A 36 -21.40 -19.28 8.42
C LYS A 36 -21.93 -19.38 9.85
N VAL A 37 -22.81 -20.34 10.05
CA VAL A 37 -23.37 -20.66 11.37
C VAL A 37 -23.02 -22.09 11.73
N THR A 38 -22.70 -22.32 13.00
CA THR A 38 -22.41 -23.64 13.55
C THR A 38 -23.45 -23.95 14.62
N PRO A 39 -24.06 -25.15 14.63
CA PRO A 39 -24.95 -25.54 15.71
C PRO A 39 -24.21 -25.47 17.05
N LYS A 40 -24.82 -24.83 18.04
CA LYS A 40 -24.34 -24.75 19.41
C LYS A 40 -24.91 -25.96 20.15
N GLY A 41 -24.07 -26.68 20.89
CA GLY A 41 -24.57 -27.71 21.81
C GLY A 41 -25.48 -27.09 22.87
N VAL A 42 -26.46 -27.87 23.34
CA VAL A 42 -27.34 -27.45 24.44
C VAL A 42 -26.48 -27.14 25.65
N THR A 43 -26.38 -25.86 25.99
CA THR A 43 -25.64 -25.38 27.16
C THR A 43 -26.68 -25.04 28.22
N GLU A 44 -26.51 -25.55 29.44
CA GLU A 44 -27.40 -25.16 30.54
C GLU A 44 -27.22 -23.66 30.83
N LEU A 45 -28.30 -22.89 30.68
CA LEU A 45 -28.32 -21.47 30.99
C LEU A 45 -28.23 -21.25 32.51
N THR A 46 -27.49 -20.23 32.93
CA THR A 46 -27.44 -19.82 34.35
C THR A 46 -28.78 -19.27 34.83
N ALA A 47 -28.97 -19.10 36.14
CA ALA A 47 -30.22 -18.58 36.70
C ALA A 47 -30.53 -17.15 36.17
N GLU A 48 -29.51 -16.33 35.98
CA GLU A 48 -29.59 -14.97 35.44
C GLU A 48 -29.98 -14.97 33.95
N GLU A 49 -29.37 -15.85 33.14
CA GLU A 49 -29.70 -15.99 31.72
C GLU A 49 -31.12 -16.53 31.54
N ARG A 50 -31.58 -17.45 32.40
CA ARG A 50 -32.97 -17.93 32.42
C ARG A 50 -33.95 -16.81 32.75
N LEU A 51 -33.62 -15.94 33.70
CA LEU A 51 -34.45 -14.79 34.03
C LEU A 51 -34.53 -13.79 32.87
N LEU A 52 -33.40 -13.46 32.24
CA LEU A 52 -33.35 -12.62 31.05
C LEU A 52 -34.20 -13.21 29.90
N HIS A 53 -34.08 -14.52 29.69
CA HIS A 53 -34.86 -15.26 28.69
C HIS A 53 -36.37 -15.16 28.95
N ALA A 54 -36.78 -15.30 30.21
CA ALA A 54 -38.18 -15.20 30.62
C ALA A 54 -38.75 -13.77 30.48
N ILE A 55 -37.92 -12.73 30.69
CA ILE A 55 -38.34 -11.32 30.59
C ILE A 55 -38.44 -10.87 29.12
N PHE A 56 -37.43 -11.18 28.30
CA PHE A 56 -37.35 -10.69 26.92
C PHE A 56 -37.97 -11.64 25.89
N GLY A 57 -38.25 -12.89 26.26
CA GLY A 57 -38.84 -13.88 25.35
C GLY A 57 -37.97 -14.25 24.15
N GLU A 58 -36.73 -13.78 24.09
CA GLU A 58 -35.80 -14.03 22.99
C GLU A 58 -35.36 -15.49 23.02
N LYS A 59 -35.99 -16.38 22.22
CA LYS A 59 -35.48 -17.75 22.02
C LYS A 59 -33.98 -17.71 21.76
N ALA A 60 -33.19 -18.30 22.65
CA ALA A 60 -31.76 -18.45 22.45
C ALA A 60 -31.57 -19.23 21.15
N ARG A 61 -31.09 -18.56 20.10
CA ARG A 61 -30.84 -19.22 18.81
C ARG A 61 -29.83 -20.34 19.04
N GLU A 62 -30.17 -21.54 18.59
CA GLU A 62 -29.34 -22.76 18.75
C GLU A 62 -28.07 -22.74 17.90
N VAL A 63 -27.73 -21.61 17.27
CA VAL A 63 -26.62 -21.48 16.33
C VAL A 63 -25.68 -20.37 16.78
N ARG A 64 -24.38 -20.62 16.58
CA ARG A 64 -23.29 -19.67 16.81
C ARG A 64 -22.82 -19.10 15.48
N ASP A 65 -22.60 -17.79 15.42
CA ASP A 65 -21.91 -17.15 14.30
C ASP A 65 -20.43 -17.59 14.23
N THR A 66 -20.04 -18.22 13.12
CA THR A 66 -18.65 -18.56 12.77
C THR A 66 -18.28 -18.03 11.38
N SER A 67 -18.91 -16.92 10.98
CA SER A 67 -18.75 -16.28 9.68
C SER A 67 -17.32 -15.80 9.42
N LEU A 68 -16.92 -15.84 8.15
CA LEU A 68 -15.67 -15.24 7.70
C LEU A 68 -15.86 -13.73 7.64
N ARG A 69 -14.99 -12.99 8.34
CA ARG A 69 -14.99 -11.53 8.38
C ARG A 69 -13.72 -10.95 7.80
N VAL A 70 -13.79 -9.72 7.34
CA VAL A 70 -12.62 -8.97 6.88
C VAL A 70 -11.64 -8.79 8.05
N PRO A 71 -10.35 -9.13 7.88
CA PRO A 71 -9.34 -8.91 8.91
C PRO A 71 -9.26 -7.45 9.34
N HIS A 72 -8.86 -7.21 10.59
CA HIS A 72 -8.65 -5.85 11.08
C HIS A 72 -7.57 -5.13 10.27
N GLY A 73 -7.80 -3.85 9.96
CA GLY A 73 -6.87 -3.02 9.18
C GLY A 73 -6.83 -3.35 7.68
N SER A 74 -7.71 -4.24 7.21
CA SER A 74 -7.92 -4.50 5.79
C SER A 74 -9.19 -3.82 5.32
N ASP A 75 -9.07 -3.12 4.21
CA ASP A 75 -10.14 -2.51 3.44
C ASP A 75 -9.95 -2.90 1.97
N GLY A 76 -10.98 -2.71 1.16
CA GLY A 76 -10.83 -2.90 -0.28
C GLY A 76 -12.12 -3.23 -1.00
N ILE A 77 -11.97 -3.81 -2.18
CA ILE A 77 -13.07 -4.18 -3.06
C ILE A 77 -12.99 -5.68 -3.32
N ILE A 78 -14.15 -6.35 -3.27
CA ILE A 78 -14.25 -7.75 -3.69
C ILE A 78 -14.07 -7.84 -5.20
N VAL A 79 -13.01 -8.50 -5.65
CA VAL A 79 -12.71 -8.69 -7.07
C VAL A 79 -13.31 -9.97 -7.61
N ASP A 80 -13.25 -11.03 -6.81
CA ASP A 80 -13.68 -12.36 -7.24
C ASP A 80 -14.11 -13.20 -6.03
N VAL A 81 -15.04 -14.12 -6.27
CA VAL A 81 -15.53 -15.07 -5.28
C VAL A 81 -15.63 -16.44 -5.94
N LYS A 82 -14.86 -17.40 -5.43
CA LYS A 82 -14.86 -18.78 -5.93
C LYS A 82 -15.48 -19.71 -4.91
N VAL A 83 -16.45 -20.48 -5.36
CA VAL A 83 -17.16 -21.47 -4.54
C VAL A 83 -16.83 -22.87 -5.05
N PHE A 84 -16.26 -23.69 -4.18
CA PHE A 84 -15.88 -25.07 -4.47
C PHE A 84 -16.81 -26.03 -3.72
N THR A 85 -17.34 -27.02 -4.42
CA THR A 85 -18.27 -28.03 -3.88
C THR A 85 -17.88 -29.42 -4.40
N ARG A 86 -18.17 -30.47 -3.62
CA ARG A 86 -17.92 -31.86 -4.08
C ARG A 86 -18.72 -32.22 -5.31
N GLU A 87 -19.92 -31.67 -5.44
CA GLU A 87 -20.83 -31.89 -6.58
C GLU A 87 -20.24 -31.36 -7.90
N ASN A 88 -19.44 -30.28 -7.84
CA ASN A 88 -18.76 -29.72 -9.00
C ASN A 88 -17.48 -30.49 -9.37
N GLY A 89 -17.14 -31.57 -8.66
CA GLY A 89 -15.91 -32.33 -8.88
C GLY A 89 -14.65 -31.72 -8.27
N ASP A 90 -14.80 -30.72 -7.38
CA ASP A 90 -13.65 -30.10 -6.71
C ASP A 90 -13.11 -30.98 -5.58
N GLU A 91 -11.79 -31.09 -5.48
CA GLU A 91 -11.13 -31.76 -4.35
C GLU A 91 -11.22 -30.89 -3.09
N LEU A 92 -11.98 -31.38 -2.10
CA LEU A 92 -12.12 -30.74 -0.79
C LEU A 92 -11.49 -31.56 0.33
N PRO A 93 -10.87 -30.92 1.34
CA PRO A 93 -10.36 -31.61 2.52
C PRO A 93 -11.43 -32.47 3.21
N PRO A 94 -11.06 -33.55 3.91
CA PRO A 94 -12.00 -34.38 4.66
C PRO A 94 -12.84 -33.54 5.64
N GLY A 95 -14.15 -33.77 5.70
CA GLY A 95 -15.06 -33.04 6.58
C GLY A 95 -15.46 -31.63 6.10
N VAL A 96 -14.98 -31.17 4.95
CA VAL A 96 -15.42 -29.91 4.33
C VAL A 96 -16.51 -30.19 3.29
N ASN A 97 -17.67 -29.54 3.44
CA ASN A 97 -18.81 -29.65 2.52
C ASN A 97 -18.69 -28.68 1.34
N GLN A 98 -18.30 -27.44 1.64
CA GLN A 98 -18.16 -26.35 0.68
C GLN A 98 -17.02 -25.44 1.13
N LEU A 99 -16.20 -24.96 0.18
CA LEU A 99 -15.15 -23.98 0.42
C LEU A 99 -15.46 -22.71 -0.38
N VAL A 100 -15.40 -21.55 0.27
CA VAL A 100 -15.59 -20.25 -0.40
C VAL A 100 -14.30 -19.45 -0.25
N ARG A 101 -13.71 -19.04 -1.37
CA ARG A 101 -12.54 -18.15 -1.43
C ARG A 101 -12.98 -16.79 -1.94
N VAL A 102 -12.68 -15.75 -1.16
CA VAL A 102 -13.00 -14.37 -1.50
C VAL A 102 -11.69 -13.64 -1.77
N TYR A 103 -11.59 -13.00 -2.93
CA TYR A 103 -10.43 -12.22 -3.35
C TYR A 103 -10.70 -10.74 -3.15
N ILE A 104 -9.87 -10.11 -2.32
CA ILE A 104 -9.96 -8.70 -1.98
C ILE A 104 -8.80 -7.97 -2.65
N ALA A 105 -9.11 -6.92 -3.41
CA ALA A 105 -8.09 -5.97 -3.86
C ALA A 105 -8.08 -4.76 -2.93
N GLN A 106 -6.91 -4.50 -2.34
CA GLN A 106 -6.64 -3.32 -1.53
C GLN A 106 -5.74 -2.36 -2.31
N LYS A 107 -6.11 -1.08 -2.36
CA LYS A 107 -5.25 -0.03 -2.92
C LYS A 107 -4.49 0.65 -1.79
N ARG A 108 -3.24 0.24 -1.57
CA ARG A 108 -2.37 0.86 -0.57
C ARG A 108 -1.59 2.04 -1.18
N LYS A 109 -1.92 3.26 -0.73
CA LYS A 109 -1.12 4.46 -1.06
C LYS A 109 0.20 4.44 -0.29
N ILE A 110 1.13 5.31 -0.66
CA ILE A 110 2.35 5.52 0.12
C ILE A 110 1.99 6.25 1.43
N SER A 111 2.56 5.79 2.53
CA SER A 111 2.35 6.34 3.86
C SER A 111 3.67 6.49 4.62
N GLU A 112 3.65 7.32 5.66
CA GLU A 112 4.75 7.37 6.63
C GLU A 112 4.99 5.98 7.24
N GLY A 113 6.25 5.59 7.38
CA GLY A 113 6.62 4.24 7.77
C GLY A 113 6.85 3.26 6.62
N ASP A 114 6.41 3.60 5.39
CA ASP A 114 6.70 2.77 4.22
C ASP A 114 8.20 2.75 3.91
N LYS A 115 8.69 1.61 3.47
CA LYS A 115 10.10 1.42 3.14
C LYS A 115 10.35 1.66 1.66
N MET A 116 11.28 2.55 1.37
CA MET A 116 11.69 2.92 0.02
C MET A 116 13.16 2.54 -0.21
N ALA A 117 13.52 2.25 -1.44
CA ALA A 117 14.90 1.97 -1.83
C ALA A 117 15.23 2.48 -3.22
N GLY A 118 16.45 2.97 -3.41
CA GLY A 118 17.04 3.13 -4.74
C GLY A 118 17.78 1.87 -5.18
N ARG A 119 18.23 1.86 -6.43
CA ARG A 119 18.95 0.72 -7.04
C ARG A 119 20.37 0.54 -6.50
N HIS A 120 20.92 1.55 -5.83
CA HIS A 120 22.28 1.58 -5.30
C HIS A 120 22.38 1.17 -3.82
N GLY A 121 21.39 0.42 -3.32
CA GLY A 121 21.36 -0.08 -1.95
C GLY A 121 21.05 0.99 -0.89
N ASN A 122 20.76 2.23 -1.30
CA ASN A 122 20.21 3.26 -0.43
C ASN A 122 18.78 2.89 -0.05
N LYS A 123 18.55 2.64 1.24
CA LYS A 123 17.24 2.28 1.80
C LYS A 123 16.85 3.32 2.83
N GLY A 124 15.58 3.66 2.87
CA GLY A 124 15.02 4.61 3.81
C GLY A 124 13.59 4.24 4.17
N VAL A 125 13.11 4.82 5.26
CA VAL A 125 11.70 4.80 5.64
C VAL A 125 11.15 6.20 5.39
N VAL A 126 9.94 6.31 4.83
CA VAL A 126 9.26 7.60 4.66
C VAL A 126 9.01 8.19 6.05
N ALA A 127 9.75 9.25 6.38
CA ALA A 127 9.68 9.88 7.69
C ALA A 127 8.52 10.89 7.79
N ARG A 128 8.23 11.59 6.70
CA ARG A 128 7.15 12.57 6.63
C ARG A 128 6.68 12.76 5.19
N ILE A 129 5.38 12.99 5.01
CA ILE A 129 4.81 13.47 3.75
C ILE A 129 4.47 14.95 3.92
N LEU A 130 5.13 15.82 3.15
CA LEU A 130 4.92 17.27 3.21
C LEU A 130 3.95 17.74 2.12
N PRO A 131 3.19 18.83 2.36
CA PRO A 131 2.53 19.57 1.30
C PRO A 131 3.53 20.09 0.26
N GLU A 132 3.06 20.33 -0.96
CA GLU A 132 3.91 20.74 -2.09
C GLU A 132 4.54 22.12 -1.85
N GLU A 133 3.78 23.04 -1.24
CA GLU A 133 4.20 24.39 -0.88
C GLU A 133 5.33 24.43 0.16
N ASP A 134 5.49 23.38 0.96
CA ASP A 134 6.51 23.26 1.99
C ASP A 134 7.83 22.69 1.43
N MET A 135 7.80 22.13 0.22
CA MET A 135 8.96 21.47 -0.38
C MET A 135 9.93 22.51 -0.95
N PRO A 136 11.26 22.27 -0.84
CA PRO A 136 12.23 23.05 -1.58
C PRO A 136 11.92 23.08 -3.07
N PHE A 137 12.11 24.23 -3.71
CA PHE A 137 11.80 24.39 -5.13
C PHE A 137 12.97 24.95 -5.94
N LEU A 138 12.97 24.61 -7.23
CA LEU A 138 13.94 25.04 -8.23
C LEU A 138 13.69 26.50 -8.65
N PRO A 139 14.66 27.18 -9.30
CA PRO A 139 14.49 28.57 -9.72
C PRO A 139 13.33 28.81 -10.70
N ASP A 140 12.85 27.76 -11.36
CA ASP A 140 11.68 27.79 -12.25
C ASP A 140 10.34 27.59 -11.50
N GLY A 141 10.37 27.45 -10.17
CA GLY A 141 9.22 27.21 -9.32
C GLY A 141 8.88 25.73 -9.10
N THR A 142 9.57 24.80 -9.76
CA THR A 142 9.26 23.36 -9.65
C THR A 142 9.68 22.81 -8.28
N PRO A 143 8.76 22.25 -7.48
CA PRO A 143 9.11 21.66 -6.19
C PRO A 143 9.81 20.31 -6.35
N VAL A 144 10.73 20.00 -5.44
CA VAL A 144 11.36 18.68 -5.38
C VAL A 144 10.38 17.66 -4.80
N GLN A 145 10.47 16.41 -5.27
CA GLN A 145 9.53 15.35 -4.85
C GLN A 145 10.02 14.55 -3.63
N VAL A 146 11.34 14.38 -3.49
CA VAL A 146 11.97 13.60 -2.43
C VAL A 146 13.25 14.28 -1.99
N VAL A 147 13.45 14.40 -0.68
CA VAL A 147 14.69 14.93 -0.07
C VAL A 147 15.44 13.77 0.58
N LEU A 148 16.70 13.56 0.20
CA LEU A 148 17.56 12.51 0.73
C LEU A 148 18.71 13.09 1.54
N ASN A 149 19.13 12.39 2.60
CA ASN A 149 20.26 12.81 3.42
C ASN A 149 21.60 12.50 2.69
N PRO A 150 22.44 13.52 2.41
CA PRO A 150 23.70 13.32 1.69
C PRO A 150 24.75 12.52 2.48
N LEU A 151 24.66 12.46 3.82
CA LEU A 151 25.64 11.75 4.66
C LEU A 151 25.64 10.23 4.43
N GLY A 152 24.56 9.70 3.84
CA GLY A 152 24.43 8.28 3.54
C GLY A 152 25.27 7.80 2.35
N VAL A 153 25.78 8.72 1.52
CA VAL A 153 26.55 8.40 0.31
C VAL A 153 28.03 8.12 0.63
N PRO A 154 28.78 9.01 1.32
CA PRO A 154 30.20 8.78 1.53
C PRO A 154 30.46 7.58 2.45
N SER A 155 29.60 7.40 3.46
CA SER A 155 29.72 6.29 4.43
C SER A 155 29.49 4.91 3.82
N ARG A 156 28.72 4.81 2.74
CA ARG A 156 28.39 3.54 2.05
C ARG A 156 29.13 3.33 0.74
N MET A 157 29.90 4.33 0.30
CA MET A 157 30.66 4.32 -0.96
C MET A 157 29.81 3.96 -2.19
N ASN A 158 28.51 4.29 -2.18
CA ASN A 158 27.59 4.03 -3.28
C ASN A 158 27.43 5.28 -4.16
N ILE A 159 28.54 5.73 -4.73
CA ILE A 159 28.64 6.95 -5.55
C ILE A 159 27.79 6.89 -6.83
N GLY A 160 27.49 5.68 -7.33
CA GLY A 160 26.66 5.49 -8.52
C GLY A 160 25.29 6.16 -8.44
N GLN A 161 24.72 6.32 -7.24
CA GLN A 161 23.45 7.03 -7.07
C GLN A 161 23.56 8.53 -7.41
N VAL A 162 24.73 9.13 -7.22
CA VAL A 162 24.97 10.54 -7.54
C VAL A 162 25.09 10.70 -9.06
N LEU A 163 25.82 9.78 -9.71
CA LEU A 163 25.91 9.73 -11.16
C LEU A 163 24.54 9.48 -11.81
N GLU A 164 23.72 8.61 -11.21
CA GLU A 164 22.33 8.38 -11.62
C GLU A 164 21.49 9.67 -11.55
N VAL A 165 21.58 10.41 -10.43
CA VAL A 165 20.86 11.67 -10.24
C VAL A 165 21.23 12.70 -11.33
N HIS A 166 22.52 12.81 -11.63
CA HIS A 166 23.06 13.73 -12.63
C HIS A 166 22.60 13.38 -14.05
N ILE A 167 22.86 12.15 -14.49
CA ILE A 167 22.50 11.71 -15.85
C ILE A 167 20.97 11.64 -16.02
N GLY A 168 20.24 11.29 -14.96
CA GLY A 168 18.78 11.26 -14.96
C GLY A 168 18.17 12.64 -15.15
N MET A 169 18.74 13.67 -14.52
CA MET A 169 18.31 15.05 -14.71
C MET A 169 18.62 15.56 -16.13
N ALA A 170 19.81 15.27 -16.64
CA ALA A 170 20.19 15.63 -18.00
C ALA A 170 19.27 14.95 -19.03
N ALA A 171 18.98 13.66 -18.83
CA ALA A 171 18.06 12.89 -19.66
C ALA A 171 16.65 13.48 -19.65
N LEU A 172 16.14 13.88 -18.48
CA LEU A 172 14.83 14.54 -18.36
C LEU A 172 14.77 15.86 -19.13
N ARG A 173 15.81 16.70 -19.03
CA ARG A 173 15.87 17.99 -19.74
C ARG A 173 15.98 17.85 -21.25
N LEU A 174 16.75 16.87 -21.72
CA LEU A 174 16.94 16.58 -23.14
C LEU A 174 15.79 15.77 -23.75
N GLY A 175 14.90 15.20 -22.92
CA GLY A 175 13.82 14.33 -23.38
C GLY A 175 14.31 13.00 -23.95
N ILE A 176 15.46 12.50 -23.49
CA ILE A 176 16.10 11.27 -23.97
C ILE A 176 16.00 10.15 -22.94
N HIS A 177 16.12 8.91 -23.42
CA HIS A 177 16.30 7.74 -22.56
C HIS A 177 17.76 7.30 -22.61
N VAL A 178 18.34 7.03 -21.44
CA VAL A 178 19.73 6.64 -21.32
C VAL A 178 19.84 5.19 -20.83
N ALA A 179 20.68 4.41 -21.51
CA ALA A 179 21.06 3.07 -21.07
C ALA A 179 22.54 3.06 -20.72
N THR A 180 22.88 2.58 -19.53
CA THR A 180 24.27 2.39 -19.07
C THR A 180 24.46 0.91 -18.70
N PRO A 181 25.12 0.11 -19.56
CA PRO A 181 25.43 -1.29 -19.26
C PRO A 181 26.27 -1.45 -17.99
N VAL A 182 26.12 -2.58 -17.30
CA VAL A 182 26.70 -2.80 -15.96
C VAL A 182 28.23 -2.69 -15.93
N PHE A 183 28.91 -3.14 -16.99
CA PHE A 183 30.38 -3.19 -17.07
C PHE A 183 30.97 -2.39 -18.24
N ASP A 184 30.12 -1.76 -19.05
CA ASP A 184 30.51 -0.93 -20.20
C ASP A 184 29.58 0.30 -20.27
N GLY A 185 29.42 0.92 -19.10
CA GLY A 185 28.51 2.03 -18.88
C GLY A 185 29.12 3.39 -19.20
N ALA A 186 28.29 4.42 -19.13
CA ALA A 186 28.72 5.82 -19.20
C ALA A 186 29.76 6.11 -18.12
N ARG A 187 30.87 6.73 -18.52
CA ARG A 187 31.92 7.21 -17.61
C ARG A 187 31.55 8.59 -17.06
N GLU A 188 32.31 9.05 -16.09
CA GLU A 188 32.06 10.35 -15.44
C GLU A 188 32.07 11.51 -16.45
N TYR A 189 33.01 11.50 -17.40
CA TYR A 189 33.09 12.53 -18.45
C TYR A 189 31.84 12.52 -19.34
N ASP A 190 31.37 11.33 -19.76
CA ASP A 190 30.15 11.21 -20.56
C ASP A 190 28.94 11.80 -19.83
N VAL A 191 28.83 11.56 -18.51
CA VAL A 191 27.77 12.15 -17.66
C VAL A 191 27.89 13.67 -17.64
N PHE A 192 29.09 14.21 -17.40
CA PHE A 192 29.30 15.66 -17.33
C PHE A 192 29.08 16.37 -18.67
N ASP A 193 29.49 15.76 -19.77
CA ASP A 193 29.29 16.30 -21.11
C ASP A 193 27.80 16.30 -21.46
N THR A 194 27.07 15.23 -21.14
CA THR A 194 25.59 15.17 -21.29
C THR A 194 24.89 16.24 -20.43
N MET A 195 25.39 16.51 -19.23
CA MET A 195 24.86 17.57 -18.38
C MET A 195 25.08 18.96 -18.98
N GLU A 196 26.25 19.23 -19.55
CA GLU A 196 26.52 20.50 -20.25
C GLU A 196 25.61 20.67 -21.47
N GLU A 197 25.42 19.62 -22.26
CA GLU A 197 24.46 19.60 -23.38
C GLU A 197 23.03 19.91 -22.92
N ALA A 198 22.66 19.44 -21.72
CA ALA A 198 21.37 19.73 -21.08
C ALA A 198 21.29 21.13 -20.43
N GLY A 199 22.31 21.96 -20.57
CA GLY A 199 22.39 23.30 -19.96
C GLY A 199 22.51 23.28 -18.44
N MET A 200 23.07 22.21 -17.87
CA MET A 200 23.31 22.06 -16.44
C MET A 200 24.76 22.43 -16.09
N GLN A 201 25.01 22.81 -14.83
CA GLN A 201 26.38 22.98 -14.33
C GLN A 201 27.08 21.61 -14.23
N ARG A 202 28.36 21.51 -14.59
CA ARG A 202 29.16 20.26 -14.47
C ARG A 202 29.19 19.69 -13.04
N ASN A 203 29.06 20.53 -12.02
CA ASN A 203 29.05 20.09 -10.62
C ASN A 203 27.73 19.39 -10.22
N GLY A 204 26.70 19.42 -11.08
CA GLY A 204 25.37 18.83 -10.85
C GLY A 204 24.54 19.50 -9.78
N LYS A 205 24.93 20.72 -9.38
CA LYS A 205 24.25 21.48 -8.35
C LYS A 205 23.45 22.63 -8.96
N THR A 206 22.43 23.02 -8.22
CA THR A 206 21.61 24.18 -8.53
C THR A 206 21.25 24.90 -7.25
N VAL A 207 20.84 26.15 -7.40
CA VAL A 207 20.18 26.90 -6.34
C VAL A 207 18.83 26.28 -6.05
N LEU A 208 18.49 26.15 -4.76
CA LEU A 208 17.15 25.84 -4.28
C LEU A 208 16.67 26.98 -3.39
N TYR A 209 15.35 27.06 -3.24
CA TYR A 209 14.65 27.96 -2.34
C TYR A 209 13.84 27.15 -1.34
N ASP A 210 13.75 27.62 -0.11
CA ASP A 210 12.92 27.00 0.94
C ASP A 210 11.44 27.33 0.66
N GLY A 211 10.58 26.29 0.58
CA GLY A 211 9.15 26.47 0.31
C GLY A 211 8.41 27.28 1.38
N ARG A 212 8.90 27.25 2.64
CA ARG A 212 8.25 27.93 3.77
C ARG A 212 8.58 29.40 3.87
N THR A 213 9.83 29.76 3.59
CA THR A 213 10.31 31.14 3.75
C THR A 213 10.47 31.86 2.41
N GLY A 214 10.60 31.11 1.31
CA GLY A 214 10.99 31.63 0.00
C GLY A 214 12.47 32.02 -0.10
N GLU A 215 13.24 31.84 0.97
CA GLU A 215 14.66 32.23 0.99
C GLU A 215 15.53 31.21 0.25
N ARG A 216 16.59 31.72 -0.36
CA ARG A 216 17.58 30.89 -1.05
C ARG A 216 18.41 30.11 -0.03
N PHE A 217 18.65 28.83 -0.27
CA PHE A 217 19.64 28.07 0.51
C PHE A 217 21.05 28.65 0.38
N GLU A 218 21.81 28.65 1.47
CA GLU A 218 23.18 29.21 1.52
C GLU A 218 24.13 28.56 0.51
N ARG A 219 23.95 27.26 0.24
CA ARG A 219 24.79 26.47 -0.66
C ARG A 219 23.95 25.84 -1.75
N GLU A 220 24.55 25.69 -2.93
CA GLU A 220 23.94 24.94 -4.02
C GLU A 220 23.83 23.45 -3.64
N VAL A 221 22.73 22.84 -4.07
CA VAL A 221 22.35 21.47 -3.72
C VAL A 221 22.30 20.63 -4.99
N THR A 222 22.70 19.37 -4.90
CA THR A 222 22.54 18.42 -6.00
C THR A 222 21.06 18.05 -6.14
N VAL A 223 20.49 18.32 -7.31
CA VAL A 223 19.10 17.99 -7.64
C VAL A 223 19.08 17.23 -8.95
N GLY A 224 18.28 16.16 -9.00
CA GLY A 224 18.11 15.39 -10.21
C GLY A 224 17.18 14.21 -10.03
N VAL A 225 17.24 13.27 -10.98
CA VAL A 225 16.27 12.17 -11.08
C VAL A 225 16.91 10.87 -10.65
N MET A 226 16.38 10.26 -9.59
CA MET A 226 16.79 8.94 -9.11
C MET A 226 15.64 7.95 -9.27
N HIS A 227 15.93 6.72 -9.68
CA HIS A 227 14.93 5.67 -9.72
C HIS A 227 14.69 5.09 -8.31
N MET A 228 13.48 5.31 -7.78
CA MET A 228 13.07 4.88 -6.45
C MET A 228 12.01 3.79 -6.52
N ILE A 229 12.10 2.82 -5.62
CA ILE A 229 11.23 1.64 -5.53
C ILE A 229 10.58 1.60 -4.15
N LYS A 230 9.27 1.37 -4.10
CA LYS A 230 8.57 1.02 -2.86
C LYS A 230 8.78 -0.46 -2.56
N LEU A 231 9.37 -0.75 -1.40
CA LEU A 231 9.46 -2.12 -0.90
C LEU A 231 8.11 -2.49 -0.26
N ALA A 232 7.74 -3.76 -0.41
CA ALA A 232 6.43 -4.31 -0.01
C ALA A 232 6.02 -3.95 1.43
#